data_AF-A0A2A2RTI1-F1
#
_entry.id   AF-A0A2A2RTI1-F1
#
_cell.length_a   1.000
_cell.length_b   1.000
_cell.length_c   1.000
_cell.angle_alpha   90.00
_cell.angle_beta   90.00
_cell.angle_gamma   90.00
#
_symmetry.space_group_name_H-M   'P 1'
#
loop_
_entity.id
_entity.type
_entity.pdbx_description
1 polymer ?
#
loop_
_entity_poly.entity_id
_entity_poly.type
_entity_poly.pdbx_seq_one_letter_code
_entity_poly.pdbx_strand_id
1 'polypeptide(L)'
;MTQWNCDEPACLRRIFWRAMPRVALPLASVVWLVRREFFAPDLALIRELGQTRDVIEFNVLIEQFRDEMLKTGGWARNGLRLRVSGRRLRRLRWELR
;
A
#
# COMPACT_ATOMS: atom_id res chain seq x y z
N MET A 1 6.12 -5.93 -25.44
CA MET A 1 5.32 -6.30 -24.26
C MET A 1 5.83 -5.49 -23.08
N THR A 2 5.13 -4.43 -22.67
CA THR A 2 5.52 -3.60 -21.53
C THR A 2 5.21 -4.36 -20.24
N GLN A 3 6.25 -4.88 -19.60
CA GLN A 3 6.16 -5.57 -18.31
C GLN A 3 6.21 -4.51 -17.21
N TRP A 4 5.17 -4.46 -16.38
CA TRP A 4 5.13 -3.69 -15.15
C TRP A 4 6.21 -4.21 -14.20
N ASN A 5 7.36 -3.55 -14.14
CA ASN A 5 8.53 -4.02 -13.41
C ASN A 5 8.78 -3.13 -12.18
N CYS A 6 7.78 -3.02 -11.29
CA CYS A 6 7.96 -2.42 -9.96
C CYS A 6 8.33 -3.47 -8.91
N ASP A 7 9.21 -4.41 -9.28
CA ASP A 7 9.86 -5.30 -8.31
C ASP A 7 11.01 -4.59 -7.58
N GLU A 8 11.47 -3.45 -8.11
CA GLU A 8 12.51 -2.65 -7.47
C GLU A 8 12.02 -2.08 -6.12
N PRO A 9 12.75 -2.31 -5.01
CA PRO A 9 12.35 -1.83 -3.69
C PRO A 9 12.24 -0.31 -3.62
N ALA A 10 12.97 0.41 -4.49
CA ALA A 10 12.85 1.85 -4.65
C ALA A 10 11.48 2.27 -5.22
N CYS A 11 10.96 1.54 -6.22
CA CYS A 11 9.62 1.80 -6.77
C CYS A 11 8.53 1.57 -5.70
N LEU A 12 8.57 0.40 -5.03
CA LEU A 12 7.61 0.05 -3.99
C LEU A 12 7.55 1.10 -2.89
N ARG A 13 8.72 1.54 -2.41
CA ARG A 13 8.81 2.55 -1.35
C ARG A 13 8.27 3.91 -1.81
N ARG A 14 8.56 4.32 -3.03
CA ARG A 14 8.05 5.58 -3.60
C ARG A 14 6.52 5.57 -3.69
N ILE A 15 5.95 4.47 -4.16
CA ILE A 15 4.49 4.30 -4.28
C ILE A 15 3.85 4.24 -2.89
N PHE A 16 4.45 3.54 -1.94
CA PHE A 16 4.00 3.49 -0.55
C PHE A 16 3.84 4.89 0.04
N TRP A 17 4.88 5.73 -0.02
CA TRP A 17 4.82 7.09 0.52
C TRP A 17 3.84 7.99 -0.22
N ARG A 18 3.68 7.83 -1.54
CA ARG A 18 2.69 8.60 -2.32
C ARG A 18 1.25 8.18 -2.01
N ALA A 19 1.05 6.88 -1.81
CA ALA A 19 -0.26 6.31 -1.54
C ALA A 19 -0.69 6.51 -0.08
N MET A 20 0.24 6.81 0.81
CA MET A 20 0.00 7.12 2.22
C MET A 20 -0.66 8.50 2.39
N PRO A 21 -1.66 8.66 3.28
CA PRO A 21 -2.28 9.96 3.57
C PRO A 21 -1.26 10.97 4.12
N ARG A 22 -1.35 12.25 3.71
CA ARG A 22 -0.44 13.30 4.21
C ARG A 22 -0.46 13.44 5.73
N VAL A 23 -1.65 13.29 6.32
CA VAL A 23 -1.86 13.35 7.77
C VAL A 23 -1.20 12.15 8.48
N ALA A 24 -1.09 11.01 7.80
CA ALA A 24 -0.46 9.81 8.34
C ALA A 24 1.05 9.76 8.08
N LEU A 25 1.60 10.58 7.17
CA LEU A 25 3.04 10.61 6.86
C LEU A 25 3.96 10.81 8.08
N PRO A 26 3.75 11.83 8.97
CA PRO A 26 4.65 12.02 10.10
C PRO A 26 4.61 10.81 11.03
N LEU A 27 3.41 10.33 11.35
CA LEU A 27 3.22 9.17 12.20
C LEU A 27 3.83 7.91 11.57
N ALA A 28 3.67 7.72 10.26
CA ALA A 28 4.21 6.59 9.55
C ALA A 28 5.74 6.62 9.45
N SER A 29 6.35 7.81 9.36
CA SER A 29 7.81 7.94 9.41
C SER A 29 8.38 7.51 10.76
N VAL A 30 7.69 7.85 11.86
CA VAL A 30 8.05 7.39 13.21
C VAL A 30 7.88 5.88 13.33
N VAL A 31 6.73 5.34 12.92
CA VAL A 31 6.49 3.88 12.95
C VAL A 31 7.46 3.15 12.03
N TRP A 32 7.88 3.74 10.90
CA TRP A 32 8.85 3.13 10.00
C TRP A 32 10.23 3.01 10.63
N LEU A 33 10.60 3.96 11.50
CA LEU A 33 11.86 3.90 12.25
C LEU A 33 11.80 2.88 13.39
N VAL A 34 10.67 2.79 14.09
CA VAL A 34 10.53 1.95 15.29
C VAL A 34 10.11 0.51 14.96
N ARG A 35 9.25 0.32 13.96
CA ARG A 35 8.66 -0.98 13.57
C ARG A 35 8.42 -1.07 12.06
N ARG A 36 9.48 -1.34 11.30
CA ARG A 36 9.41 -1.57 9.84
C ARG A 36 8.46 -2.72 9.46
N GLU A 37 8.42 -3.77 10.26
CA GLU A 37 7.57 -4.96 10.04
C GLU A 37 6.08 -4.61 10.03
N PHE A 38 5.69 -3.51 10.67
CA PHE A 38 4.32 -3.01 10.65
C PHE A 38 3.83 -2.71 9.23
N PHE A 39 4.72 -2.32 8.31
CA PHE A 39 4.37 -2.00 6.92
C PHE A 39 4.69 -3.13 5.94
N ALA A 40 5.19 -4.27 6.41
CA ALA A 40 5.48 -5.43 5.56
C ALA A 40 4.27 -5.88 4.70
N PRO A 41 3.04 -6.01 5.24
CA PRO A 41 1.89 -6.38 4.43
C PRO A 41 1.46 -5.27 3.47
N ASP A 42 1.59 -3.99 3.84
CA ASP A 42 1.31 -2.87 2.92
C ASP A 42 2.27 -2.87 1.71
N LEU A 43 3.55 -3.18 1.93
CA LEU A 43 4.54 -3.31 0.85
C LEU A 43 4.31 -4.55 0.00
N ALA A 44 3.94 -5.69 0.61
CA ALA A 44 3.58 -6.90 -0.11
C ALA A 44 2.40 -6.66 -1.04
N LEU A 45 1.36 -5.98 -0.56
CA LEU A 45 0.22 -5.58 -1.38
C LEU A 45 0.65 -4.70 -2.56
N ILE A 46 1.48 -3.67 -2.33
CA ILE A 46 1.94 -2.79 -3.42
C ILE A 46 2.70 -3.60 -4.48
N ARG A 47 3.49 -4.59 -4.07
CA ARG A 47 4.20 -5.48 -4.99
C ARG A 47 3.24 -6.33 -5.81
N GLU A 48 2.26 -6.95 -5.16
CA GLU A 48 1.24 -7.77 -5.82
C GLU A 48 0.38 -6.94 -6.79
N LEU A 49 0.00 -5.73 -6.38
CA LEU A 49 -0.69 -4.75 -7.21
C LEU A 49 0.15 -4.28 -8.41
N GLY A 50 1.48 -4.22 -8.27
CA GLY A 50 2.40 -3.92 -9.38
C GLY A 50 2.57 -5.07 -10.37
N GLN A 51 2.26 -6.30 -9.96
CA GLN A 51 2.21 -7.46 -10.85
C GLN A 51 0.85 -7.62 -11.53
N THR A 52 -0.20 -7.04 -10.95
CA THR A 52 -1.57 -7.15 -11.45
C THR A 52 -1.74 -6.38 -12.75
N ARG A 53 -2.33 -7.05 -13.75
CA ARG A 53 -2.51 -6.48 -15.09
C ARG A 53 -3.88 -5.84 -15.31
N ASP A 54 -4.87 -6.31 -14.57
CA ASP A 54 -6.26 -5.90 -14.74
C ASP A 54 -6.70 -4.86 -13.70
N VAL A 55 -7.52 -3.91 -14.14
CA VAL A 55 -8.07 -2.84 -13.30
C VAL A 55 -9.06 -3.40 -12.29
N ILE A 56 -9.82 -4.40 -12.72
CA ILE A 56 -10.83 -5.07 -11.93
C ILE A 56 -10.12 -5.86 -10.83
N GLU A 57 -9.11 -6.68 -11.18
CA GLU A 57 -8.29 -7.40 -10.20
C GLU A 57 -7.62 -6.43 -9.21
N PHE A 58 -7.07 -5.32 -9.70
CA PHE A 58 -6.45 -4.29 -8.86
C PHE A 58 -7.44 -3.71 -7.83
N ASN A 59 -8.68 -3.46 -8.23
CA ASN A 59 -9.71 -2.95 -7.33
C ASN A 59 -10.16 -4.00 -6.31
N VAL A 60 -10.30 -5.26 -6.75
CA VAL A 60 -10.68 -6.39 -5.90
C VAL A 60 -9.61 -6.65 -4.84
N LEU A 61 -8.33 -6.69 -5.22
CA LEU A 61 -7.20 -6.85 -4.30
C LEU A 61 -7.17 -5.75 -3.21
N ILE A 62 -7.39 -4.49 -3.61
CA ILE A 62 -7.45 -3.38 -2.66
C ILE A 62 -8.61 -3.54 -1.67
N GLU A 63 -9.77 -4.00 -2.14
CA GLU A 63 -10.94 -4.21 -1.28
C GLU A 63 -10.75 -5.39 -0.34
N GLN A 64 -10.25 -6.53 -0.84
CA GLN A 64 -9.91 -7.69 -0.04
C GLN A 64 -8.90 -7.34 1.06
N PHE A 65 -7.83 -6.63 0.70
CA PHE A 65 -6.82 -6.22 1.68
C PHE A 65 -7.37 -5.24 2.71
N ARG A 66 -8.26 -4.32 2.31
CA ARG A 66 -8.90 -3.39 3.23
C ARG A 66 -9.75 -4.15 4.26
N ASP A 67 -10.50 -5.15 3.80
CA ASP A 67 -11.38 -5.93 4.65
C ASP A 67 -10.59 -6.91 5.54
N GLU A 68 -9.52 -7.52 5.03
CA GLU A 68 -8.58 -8.29 5.84
C GLU A 68 -7.91 -7.43 6.91
N MET A 69 -7.40 -6.25 6.55
CA MET A 69 -6.82 -5.30 7.50
C MET A 69 -7.83 -4.83 8.56
N LEU A 70 -9.09 -4.65 8.20
CA LEU A 70 -10.15 -4.32 9.16
C LEU A 70 -10.42 -5.47 10.12
N LYS A 71 -10.40 -6.72 9.64
CA LYS A 71 -10.61 -7.94 10.42
C LYS A 71 -9.41 -8.32 11.30
N THR A 72 -8.18 -8.14 10.82
CA THR A 72 -6.95 -8.59 11.49
C THR A 72 -6.17 -7.47 12.18
N GLY A 73 -6.43 -6.20 11.87
CA GLY A 73 -5.54 -5.09 12.24
C GLY A 73 -5.51 -4.67 13.72
N GLY A 74 -6.41 -5.18 14.57
CA GLY A 74 -6.51 -4.74 15.97
C GLY A 74 -6.75 -3.23 16.13
N TRP A 75 -6.80 -2.76 17.38
CA TRP A 75 -7.10 -1.34 17.67
C TRP A 75 -6.01 -0.38 17.17
N ALA A 76 -4.73 -0.80 17.17
CA ALA A 76 -3.61 0.04 16.76
C ALA A 76 -3.62 0.40 15.27
N ARG A 77 -3.90 -0.55 14.34
CA ARG A 77 -4.00 -0.21 12.91
C ARG A 77 -5.28 0.55 12.57
N ASN A 78 -6.40 0.15 13.17
CA ASN A 78 -7.69 0.80 12.91
C ASN A 78 -7.76 2.22 13.51
N GLY A 79 -7.16 2.43 14.69
CA GLY A 79 -7.12 3.72 15.38
C GLY A 79 -6.15 4.71 14.76
N LEU A 80 -4.92 4.28 14.42
CA LEU A 80 -3.88 5.19 13.94
C LEU A 80 -3.99 5.54 12.45
N ARG A 81 -4.88 4.87 11.69
CA ARG A 81 -5.07 5.07 10.24
C ARG A 81 -3.75 5.04 9.43
N LEU A 82 -2.75 4.33 9.93
CA LEU A 82 -1.43 4.12 9.33
C LEU A 82 -1.50 3.08 8.22
N ARG A 83 -2.38 3.30 7.24
CA ARG A 83 -2.58 2.39 6.12
C ARG A 83 -2.52 3.13 4.81
N VAL A 84 -2.13 2.42 3.76
CA VAL A 84 -2.10 2.97 2.41
C VAL A 84 -3.53 3.29 1.96
N SER A 85 -3.74 4.46 1.35
CA SER A 85 -5.07 4.84 0.90
C SER A 85 -5.40 4.14 -0.40
N GLY A 86 -6.35 3.19 -0.38
CA GLY A 86 -6.85 2.52 -1.58
C GLY A 86 -7.29 3.48 -2.69
N ARG A 87 -7.88 4.63 -2.33
CA ARG A 87 -8.23 5.69 -3.30
C ARG A 87 -7.01 6.32 -3.97
N ARG A 88 -5.90 6.50 -3.23
CA ARG A 88 -4.64 7.02 -3.80
C ARG A 88 -3.94 5.95 -4.62
N LEU A 89 -3.92 4.70 -4.17
CA LEU A 89 -3.44 3.55 -4.96
C LEU A 89 -4.14 3.47 -6.32
N ARG A 90 -5.47 3.58 -6.36
CA ARG A 90 -6.24 3.64 -7.62
C ARG A 90 -5.78 4.78 -8.55
N ARG A 91 -5.40 5.94 -7.98
CA ARG A 91 -4.89 7.08 -8.76
C ARG A 91 -3.45 6.86 -9.23
N LEU A 92 -2.64 6.19 -8.41
CA LEU A 92 -1.23 5.86 -8.68
C LEU A 92 -1.07 4.62 -9.57
N ARG A 93 -2.17 3.97 -9.98
CA ARG A 93 -2.18 2.89 -10.98
C ARG A 93 -1.41 3.26 -12.26
N TRP A 94 -1.48 4.52 -12.69
CA TRP A 94 -0.75 4.98 -13.87
C TRP A 94 0.75 5.15 -13.63
N GLU A 95 1.18 5.28 -12.37
CA GLU A 95 2.60 5.33 -12.00
C GLU A 95 3.19 3.93 -11.76
N LEU A 96 2.34 2.93 -11.55
CA LEU A 96 2.70 1.51 -11.62
C LEU A 96 2.89 1.04 -13.07
N ARG A 97 2.54 1.88 -14.07
CA ARG A 97 2.60 1.56 -15.48
C ARG A 97 3.95 1.81 -16.13
#